data_AF-A0A0Q4G6X1-F1
#
_entry.id   AF-A0A0Q4G6X1-F1
#
_cell.length_a   1.000
_cell.length_b   1.000
_cell.length_c   1.000
_cell.angle_alpha   90.00
_cell.angle_beta   90.00
_cell.angle_gamma   90.00
#
_symmetry.space_group_name_H-M   'P 1'
#
loop_
_entity.id
_entity.type
_entity.pdbx_description
1 polymer ?
#
loop_
_entity_poly.entity_id
_entity_poly.type
_entity_poly.pdbx_seq_one_letter_code
_entity_poly.pdbx_strand_id
1 'polypeptide(L)'
;MRNGIRHFIKTQGFTHSLTLNSNRDLSIPNIRGMFGNFCRRVDQDRFKKRHVERLPSCFRFRAIAFVEHAASHPHLHLAIDLSPTWLASIVDDRIDRQFQAHWIEVTDGAGSIQLDPIACIQGWSRYITKNYRRDDEYFLSSDFHSDKSLIQSSELRRVLDAIAA
;
A
#
# COMPACT_ATOMS: atom_id res chain seq x y z
N MET A 1 -19.92 -0.09 -4.37
CA MET A 1 -18.49 0.29 -4.26
C MET A 1 -17.77 -0.38 -3.09
N ARG A 2 -18.12 -0.07 -1.83
CA ARG A 2 -17.46 -0.65 -0.63
C ARG A 2 -17.39 -2.19 -0.61
N ASN A 3 -18.46 -2.88 -1.02
CA ASN A 3 -18.46 -4.35 -1.11
C ASN A 3 -17.49 -4.89 -2.18
N GLY A 4 -17.33 -4.16 -3.29
CA GLY A 4 -16.37 -4.48 -4.35
C GLY A 4 -14.93 -4.33 -3.87
N ILE A 5 -14.61 -3.23 -3.18
CA ILE A 5 -13.28 -3.01 -2.58
C ILE A 5 -12.97 -4.09 -1.53
N ARG A 6 -13.93 -4.43 -0.67
CA ARG A 6 -13.78 -5.54 0.28
C ARG A 6 -13.56 -6.86 -0.43
N HIS A 7 -14.26 -7.12 -1.53
CA HIS A 7 -14.05 -8.32 -2.33
C HIS A 7 -12.63 -8.34 -2.92
N PHE A 8 -12.18 -7.23 -3.51
CA PHE A 8 -10.83 -7.06 -4.02
C PHE A 8 -9.77 -7.36 -2.94
N ILE A 9 -9.83 -6.71 -1.77
CA ILE A 9 -8.87 -6.93 -0.67
C ILE A 9 -8.77 -8.42 -0.30
N LYS A 10 -9.90 -9.13 -0.25
CA LYS A 10 -9.93 -10.56 0.08
C LYS A 10 -9.29 -11.45 -0.98
N THR A 11 -9.28 -11.05 -2.25
CA THR A 11 -8.76 -11.87 -3.36
C THR A 11 -7.32 -11.52 -3.73
N GLN A 12 -6.76 -10.41 -3.24
CA GLN A 12 -5.41 -9.97 -3.60
C GLN A 12 -4.26 -10.72 -2.92
N GLY A 13 -4.55 -11.52 -1.88
CA GLY A 13 -3.52 -12.26 -1.14
C GLY A 13 -2.73 -11.39 -0.14
N PHE A 14 -3.31 -10.30 0.36
CA PHE A 14 -2.68 -9.51 1.42
C PHE A 14 -2.53 -10.33 2.71
N THR A 15 -1.36 -10.24 3.33
CA THR A 15 -0.99 -11.07 4.48
C THR A 15 -0.84 -10.28 5.77
N HIS A 16 -0.57 -8.96 5.69
CA HIS A 16 -0.31 -8.13 6.86
C HIS A 16 -1.12 -6.83 6.82
N SER A 17 -1.47 -6.37 8.01
CA SER A 17 -2.01 -5.04 8.26
C SER A 17 -0.85 -4.12 8.59
N LEU A 18 -0.84 -2.94 7.98
CA LEU A 18 0.12 -1.90 8.31
C LEU A 18 -0.66 -0.62 8.61
N THR A 19 -0.35 0.02 9.73
CA THR A 19 -0.83 1.36 10.04
C THR A 19 0.35 2.31 9.91
N LEU A 20 0.18 3.40 9.17
CA LEU A 20 1.17 4.47 9.03
C LEU A 20 0.61 5.75 9.67
N ASN A 21 1.06 6.06 10.88
CA ASN A 21 0.67 7.27 11.59
C ASN A 21 1.57 8.42 11.17
N SER A 22 1.00 9.49 10.62
CA SER A 22 1.80 10.68 10.27
C SER A 22 2.22 11.50 11.50
N ASN A 23 1.43 11.41 12.58
CA ASN A 23 1.57 12.20 13.81
C ASN A 23 1.68 13.71 13.55
N ARG A 24 1.07 14.18 12.46
CA ARG A 24 1.03 15.58 12.03
C ARG A 24 -0.34 15.89 11.45
N ASP A 25 -0.72 17.16 11.48
CA ASP A 25 -1.85 17.65 10.71
C ASP A 25 -1.43 17.80 9.25
N LEU A 26 -2.08 17.04 8.36
CA LEU A 26 -1.73 16.95 6.95
C LEU A 26 -2.99 16.95 6.09
N SER A 27 -2.89 17.59 4.93
CA SER A 27 -3.90 17.43 3.87
C SER A 27 -3.82 16.03 3.24
N ILE A 28 -4.94 15.58 2.66
CA ILE A 28 -5.01 14.32 1.89
C ILE A 28 -3.93 14.23 0.79
N PRO A 29 -3.69 15.27 -0.02
CA PRO A 29 -2.61 15.25 -1.01
C PRO A 29 -1.21 15.05 -0.39
N ASN A 30 -0.94 15.66 0.77
CA ASN A 30 0.36 15.54 1.42
C ASN A 30 0.59 14.12 1.95
N ILE A 31 -0.39 13.52 2.62
CA ILE A 31 -0.26 12.13 3.09
C ILE A 31 -0.22 11.12 1.93
N ARG A 32 -0.91 11.41 0.81
CA ARG A 32 -0.80 10.63 -0.43
C ARG A 32 0.63 10.66 -0.98
N GLY A 33 1.25 11.85 -1.03
CA GLY A 33 2.64 12.00 -1.45
C GLY A 33 3.64 11.28 -0.54
N MET A 34 3.42 11.36 0.78
CA MET A 34 4.20 10.61 1.77
C MET A 34 4.06 9.10 1.56
N PHE A 35 2.84 8.59 1.37
CA PHE A 35 2.60 7.19 1.09
C PHE A 35 3.32 6.71 -0.16
N GLY A 36 3.27 7.47 -1.25
CA GLY A 36 4.02 7.15 -2.47
C GLY A 36 5.54 7.08 -2.25
N ASN A 37 6.09 8.01 -1.46
CA ASN A 37 7.51 7.98 -1.09
C ASN A 37 7.86 6.77 -0.22
N PHE A 38 6.98 6.38 0.69
CA PHE A 38 7.13 5.16 1.49
C PHE A 38 7.18 3.91 0.60
N CYS A 39 6.21 3.72 -0.30
CA CYS A 39 6.20 2.59 -1.23
C CYS A 39 7.48 2.52 -2.07
N ARG A 40 7.92 3.66 -2.61
CA ARG A 40 9.17 3.76 -3.37
C ARG A 40 10.39 3.32 -2.55
N ARG A 41 10.48 3.74 -1.28
CA ARG A 41 11.60 3.38 -0.39
C ARG A 41 11.62 1.88 -0.09
N VAL A 42 10.45 1.30 0.18
CA VAL A 42 10.30 -0.15 0.37
C VAL A 42 10.81 -0.92 -0.86
N ASP A 43 10.42 -0.48 -2.07
CA ASP A 43 10.94 -1.08 -3.30
C ASP A 43 12.46 -0.90 -3.45
N GLN A 44 12.97 0.31 -3.20
CA GLN A 44 14.40 0.61 -3.34
C GLN A 44 15.25 -0.25 -2.39
N ASP A 45 14.78 -0.42 -1.15
CA ASP A 45 15.46 -1.26 -0.16
C ASP A 45 15.38 -2.74 -0.53
N ARG A 46 14.21 -3.23 -0.94
CA ARG A 46 14.05 -4.63 -1.38
C ARG A 46 14.96 -4.97 -2.55
N PHE A 47 14.96 -4.13 -3.58
CA PHE A 47 15.70 -4.41 -4.81
C PHE A 47 17.14 -3.90 -4.78
N LYS A 48 17.55 -3.22 -3.70
CA LYS A 48 18.85 -2.54 -3.56
C LYS A 48 19.17 -1.65 -4.76
N LYS A 49 18.15 -0.95 -5.26
CA LYS A 49 18.22 -0.11 -6.47
C LYS A 49 17.65 1.27 -6.19
N ARG A 50 18.32 2.32 -6.67
CA ARG A 50 17.79 3.69 -6.62
C ARG A 50 16.61 3.89 -7.59
N HIS A 51 16.67 3.26 -8.76
CA HIS A 51 15.71 3.42 -9.85
C HIS A 51 14.78 2.21 -9.96
N VAL A 52 13.68 2.24 -9.20
CA VAL A 52 12.67 1.17 -9.13
C VAL A 52 11.50 1.41 -10.08
N GLU A 53 11.43 2.59 -10.70
CA GLU A 53 10.40 2.98 -11.67
C GLU A 53 10.38 2.11 -12.93
N ARG A 54 11.49 1.42 -13.22
CA ARG A 54 11.61 0.52 -14.37
C ARG A 54 11.18 -0.92 -14.05
N LEU A 55 10.94 -1.23 -12.78
CA LEU A 55 10.49 -2.55 -12.37
C LEU A 55 9.01 -2.71 -12.68
N PRO A 56 8.58 -3.84 -13.27
CA PRO A 56 7.15 -4.13 -13.44
C PRO A 56 6.43 -4.04 -12.10
N SER A 57 5.25 -3.40 -12.07
CA SER A 57 4.45 -3.23 -10.85
C SER A 57 4.13 -4.54 -10.12
N CYS A 58 4.05 -5.68 -10.82
CA CYS A 58 3.82 -6.99 -10.20
C CYS A 58 4.95 -7.47 -9.27
N PHE A 59 6.18 -6.97 -9.45
CA PHE A 59 7.30 -7.28 -8.55
C PHE A 59 7.40 -6.31 -7.37
N ARG A 60 6.74 -5.16 -7.46
CA ARG A 60 6.87 -4.07 -6.50
C ARG A 60 5.95 -4.24 -5.29
N PHE A 61 6.12 -3.39 -4.30
CA PHE A 61 5.34 -3.40 -3.07
C PHE A 61 3.85 -3.28 -3.37
N ARG A 62 3.05 -4.23 -2.86
CA ARG A 62 1.61 -4.28 -3.07
C ARG A 62 0.90 -3.86 -1.79
N ALA A 63 0.19 -2.76 -1.87
CA ALA A 63 -0.58 -2.21 -0.77
C ALA A 63 -1.83 -1.50 -1.25
N ILE A 64 -2.87 -1.53 -0.43
CA ILE A 64 -4.03 -0.64 -0.50
C ILE A 64 -4.19 0.06 0.84
N ALA A 65 -4.32 1.39 0.82
CA ALA A 65 -4.37 2.25 1.99
C ALA A 65 -5.68 3.04 2.05
N PHE A 66 -6.23 3.19 3.26
CA PHE A 66 -7.39 4.00 3.55
C PHE A 66 -7.02 5.06 4.59
N VAL A 67 -7.42 6.30 4.34
CA VAL A 67 -7.20 7.41 5.27
C VAL A 67 -8.22 7.36 6.40
N GLU A 68 -7.76 7.46 7.64
CA GLU A 68 -8.58 7.72 8.81
C GLU A 68 -8.15 9.06 9.44
N HIS A 69 -9.07 9.73 10.14
CA HIS A 69 -8.87 11.06 10.75
C HIS A 69 -8.38 12.17 9.79
N ALA A 70 -8.96 12.23 8.60
CA ALA A 70 -8.65 13.24 7.57
C ALA A 70 -8.71 14.72 8.03
N ALA A 71 -9.39 15.02 9.14
CA ALA A 71 -9.59 16.37 9.66
C ALA A 71 -8.69 16.74 10.85
N SER A 72 -7.76 15.85 11.25
CA SER A 72 -6.82 16.13 12.34
C SER A 72 -5.45 15.52 12.04
N HIS A 73 -5.17 14.33 12.54
CA HIS A 73 -3.90 13.63 12.33
C HIS A 73 -4.14 12.44 11.42
N PRO A 74 -4.14 12.63 10.09
CA PRO A 74 -4.45 11.53 9.19
C PRO A 74 -3.43 10.41 9.35
N HIS A 75 -3.93 9.20 9.48
CA HIS A 75 -3.14 7.98 9.40
C HIS A 75 -3.71 7.06 8.34
N LEU A 76 -2.86 6.18 7.84
CA LEU A 76 -3.25 5.21 6.82
C LEU A 76 -3.39 3.85 7.45
N HIS A 77 -4.50 3.18 7.20
CA HIS A 77 -4.64 1.75 7.45
C HIS A 77 -4.55 0.97 6.14
N LEU A 78 -3.65 0.00 6.10
CA LEU A 78 -3.27 -0.71 4.89
C LEU A 78 -3.51 -2.20 5.00
N ALA A 79 -3.82 -2.82 3.86
CA ALA A 79 -3.56 -4.24 3.65
C ALA A 79 -2.37 -4.37 2.69
N ILE A 80 -1.35 -5.15 3.09
CA ILE A 80 -0.10 -5.29 2.35
C ILE A 80 0.27 -6.76 2.12
N ASP A 81 1.02 -7.01 1.05
CA ASP A 81 1.53 -8.35 0.71
C ASP A 81 2.98 -8.51 1.18
N LEU A 82 3.15 -9.23 2.28
CA LEU A 82 4.43 -9.73 2.77
C LEU A 82 4.48 -11.26 2.73
N SER A 83 3.78 -11.88 1.78
CA SER A 83 3.88 -13.32 1.59
C SER A 83 5.33 -13.73 1.31
N PRO A 84 5.75 -14.97 1.63
CA PRO A 84 7.10 -15.43 1.29
C PRO A 84 7.42 -15.32 -0.20
N THR A 85 6.40 -15.42 -1.06
CA THR A 85 6.52 -15.20 -2.51
C THR A 85 6.96 -13.77 -2.84
N TRP A 86 6.43 -12.78 -2.13
CA TRP A 86 6.85 -11.39 -2.28
C TRP A 86 8.16 -11.14 -1.53
N LEU A 87 8.27 -11.47 -0.25
CA LEU A 87 9.45 -11.15 0.55
C LEU A 87 10.71 -11.94 0.17
N ALA A 88 10.57 -13.12 -0.44
CA ALA A 88 11.61 -14.15 -0.53
C ALA A 88 12.20 -14.52 0.86
N SER A 89 11.46 -14.25 1.94
CA SER A 89 11.85 -14.45 3.34
C SER A 89 10.62 -14.53 4.24
N ILE A 90 10.81 -14.96 5.49
CA ILE A 90 9.82 -14.77 6.56
C ILE A 90 9.82 -13.31 7.03
N VAL A 91 8.67 -12.84 7.53
CA VAL A 91 8.57 -11.56 8.24
C VAL A 91 9.20 -11.72 9.62
N ASP A 92 10.12 -10.82 9.96
CA ASP A 92 10.77 -10.74 11.27
C ASP A 92 10.89 -9.28 11.73
N ASP A 93 11.46 -9.07 12.92
CA ASP A 93 11.68 -7.75 13.51
C ASP A 93 12.56 -6.82 12.65
N ARG A 94 13.24 -7.32 11.60
CA ARG A 94 14.01 -6.48 10.69
C ARG A 94 13.08 -5.76 9.73
N ILE A 95 12.06 -6.43 9.21
CA ILE A 95 11.07 -5.83 8.31
C ILE A 95 10.31 -4.70 9.01
N ASP A 96 9.88 -4.93 10.25
CA ASP A 96 9.21 -3.90 11.05
C ASP A 96 10.11 -2.66 11.23
N ARG A 97 11.37 -2.87 11.67
CA ARG A 97 12.35 -1.78 11.80
C ARG A 97 12.66 -1.07 10.48
N GLN A 98 12.73 -1.79 9.36
CA GLN A 98 12.95 -1.20 8.04
C GLN A 98 11.77 -0.32 7.64
N PHE A 99 10.54 -0.79 7.81
CA PHE A 99 9.35 -0.01 7.50
C PHE A 99 9.23 1.22 8.41
N GLN A 100 9.51 1.06 9.70
CA GLN A 100 9.55 2.17 10.66
C GLN A 100 10.59 3.21 10.24
N ALA A 101 11.81 2.79 9.86
CA ALA A 101 12.85 3.69 9.39
C ALA A 101 12.45 4.45 8.12
N HIS A 102 11.88 3.75 7.13
CA HIS A 102 11.38 4.40 5.91
C HIS A 102 10.27 5.41 6.18
N TRP A 103 9.36 5.08 7.10
CA TRP A 103 8.25 5.98 7.44
C TRP A 103 8.71 7.20 8.25
N ILE A 104 9.61 7.01 9.21
CA ILE A 104 10.29 8.12 9.93
C ILE A 104 10.96 9.06 8.94
N GLU A 105 11.68 8.54 7.95
CA GLU A 105 12.39 9.36 6.97
C GLU A 105 11.41 10.14 6.06
N VAL A 106 10.27 9.55 5.72
CA VAL A 106 9.21 10.21 4.93
C VAL A 106 8.46 11.29 5.72
N THR A 107 8.40 11.14 7.04
CA THR A 107 7.65 12.02 7.96
C THR A 107 8.54 12.95 8.76
N ASP A 108 9.81 13.12 8.35
CA ASP A 108 10.85 13.89 9.04
C ASP A 108 10.87 13.64 10.56
N GLY A 109 10.85 12.37 10.95
CA GLY A 109 10.98 11.95 12.34
C GLY A 109 9.67 11.80 13.13
N ALA A 110 8.54 12.29 12.62
CA ALA A 110 7.30 12.31 13.41
C ALA A 110 6.54 10.98 13.42
N GLY A 111 6.59 10.22 12.33
CA GLY A 111 5.69 9.10 12.09
C GLY A 111 6.02 7.83 12.87
N SER A 112 5.00 6.99 13.04
CA SER A 112 5.13 5.65 13.60
C SER A 112 4.35 4.63 12.78
N ILE A 113 4.74 3.37 12.87
CA ILE A 113 4.04 2.28 12.24
C ILE A 113 3.47 1.30 13.27
N GLN A 114 2.50 0.51 12.81
CA GLN A 114 2.12 -0.74 13.46
C GLN A 114 1.95 -1.80 12.37
N LEU A 115 2.71 -2.90 12.46
CA LEU A 115 2.70 -4.00 11.50
C LEU A 115 2.27 -5.28 12.21
N ASP A 116 1.18 -5.89 11.73
CA ASP A 116 0.66 -7.13 12.30
C ASP A 116 0.25 -8.12 11.20
N PRO A 117 0.38 -9.44 11.41
CA PRO A 117 -0.23 -10.43 10.53
C PRO A 117 -1.76 -10.31 10.49
N ILE A 118 -2.37 -10.46 9.33
CA ILE A 118 -3.83 -10.50 9.20
C ILE A 118 -4.32 -11.89 9.58
N ALA A 119 -4.83 -12.04 10.81
CA ALA A 119 -5.47 -13.28 11.24
C ALA A 119 -6.79 -13.57 10.50
N CYS A 120 -7.52 -12.52 10.08
CA CYS A 120 -8.80 -12.65 9.37
C CYS A 120 -8.98 -11.51 8.36
N ILE A 121 -8.81 -11.83 7.06
CA ILE A 121 -8.89 -10.84 5.98
C ILE A 121 -10.30 -10.25 5.83
N GLN A 122 -11.35 -11.02 6.16
CA GLN A 122 -12.73 -10.53 6.18
C GLN A 122 -12.93 -9.49 7.30
N GLY A 123 -12.33 -9.71 8.47
CA GLY A 123 -12.36 -8.77 9.58
C GLY A 123 -11.58 -7.50 9.25
N TRP A 124 -10.34 -7.64 8.78
CA TRP A 124 -9.48 -6.50 8.43
C TRP A 124 -10.07 -5.66 7.30
N SER A 125 -10.54 -6.28 6.22
CA SER A 125 -11.18 -5.55 5.10
C SER A 125 -12.43 -4.78 5.54
N ARG A 126 -13.22 -5.30 6.49
CA ARG A 126 -14.36 -4.57 7.07
C ARG A 126 -13.87 -3.38 7.91
N TYR A 127 -12.81 -3.57 8.69
CA TYR A 127 -12.22 -2.56 9.56
C TYR A 127 -11.65 -1.37 8.77
N ILE A 128 -10.73 -1.59 7.84
CA ILE A 128 -10.06 -0.50 7.09
C ILE A 128 -11.01 0.28 6.18
N THR A 129 -12.17 -0.32 5.84
CA THR A 129 -13.21 0.34 5.04
C THR A 129 -14.42 0.80 5.87
N LYS A 130 -14.32 0.80 7.22
CA LYS A 130 -15.48 1.10 8.11
C LYS A 130 -16.09 2.48 7.83
N ASN A 131 -15.24 3.47 7.60
CA ASN A 131 -15.63 4.85 7.37
C ASN A 131 -15.67 5.25 5.89
N TYR A 132 -15.27 4.34 4.99
CA TYR A 132 -15.12 4.61 3.57
C TYR A 132 -16.46 4.88 2.87
N ARG A 133 -16.60 6.10 2.31
CA ARG A 133 -17.73 6.60 1.52
C ARG A 133 -17.42 6.59 0.04
N ARG A 134 -18.41 6.94 -0.79
CA ARG A 134 -18.28 6.91 -2.26
C ARG A 134 -17.24 7.89 -2.80
N ASP A 135 -17.07 9.03 -2.13
CA ASP A 135 -16.20 10.10 -2.60
C ASP A 135 -14.87 10.15 -1.84
N ASP A 136 -14.64 9.18 -0.94
CA ASP A 136 -13.39 9.07 -0.19
C ASP A 136 -12.29 8.49 -1.08
N GLU A 137 -11.08 9.03 -0.93
CA GLU A 137 -9.90 8.49 -1.59
C GLU A 137 -9.37 7.25 -0.84
N TYR A 138 -8.98 6.24 -1.61
CA TYR A 138 -8.05 5.21 -1.17
C TYR A 138 -6.81 5.28 -2.05
N PHE A 139 -5.68 4.82 -1.54
CA PHE A 139 -4.42 4.86 -2.28
C PHE A 139 -3.97 3.44 -2.60
N LEU A 140 -3.60 3.19 -3.84
CA LEU A 140 -2.91 1.96 -4.21
C LEU A 140 -1.42 2.24 -4.32
N SER A 141 -0.57 1.33 -3.88
CA SER A 141 0.88 1.46 -4.12
C SER A 141 1.19 1.56 -5.63
N SER A 142 0.39 0.88 -6.45
CA SER A 142 0.47 0.96 -7.91
C SER A 142 0.20 2.34 -8.50
N ASP A 143 -0.46 3.25 -7.77
CA ASP A 143 -0.67 4.63 -8.25
C ASP A 143 0.66 5.40 -8.34
N PHE A 144 1.67 4.96 -7.60
CA PHE A 144 3.01 5.55 -7.56
C PHE A 144 4.00 4.76 -8.42
N HIS A 145 3.53 3.68 -9.03
CA HIS A 145 4.31 2.83 -9.92
C HIS A 145 4.23 3.41 -11.33
N SER A 146 5.21 4.24 -11.72
CA SER A 146 5.27 4.76 -13.09
C SER A 146 5.60 3.63 -14.08
N ASP A 147 4.61 2.83 -14.46
CA ASP A 147 4.81 1.80 -15.48
C ASP A 147 4.86 2.46 -16.87
N LYS A 148 6.01 3.05 -17.22
CA LYS A 148 6.31 3.34 -18.63
C LYS A 148 6.38 2.04 -19.47
N SER A 149 6.55 0.88 -18.84
CA SER A 149 6.54 -0.45 -19.48
C SER A 149 5.14 -1.05 -19.68
N LEU A 150 4.08 -0.55 -19.03
CA LEU A 150 2.70 -1.01 -19.29
C LEU A 150 2.07 -0.39 -20.54
N ILE A 151 2.66 0.66 -21.11
CA ILE A 151 2.14 1.32 -22.31
C ILE A 151 2.33 0.46 -23.58
N GLN A 152 3.03 -0.69 -23.51
CA GLN A 152 3.23 -1.58 -24.66
C GLN A 152 2.86 -3.06 -24.43
N SER A 153 2.06 -3.39 -23.43
CA SER A 153 1.52 -4.75 -23.33
C SER A 153 0.06 -4.77 -23.81
N SER A 154 -0.13 -5.13 -25.08
CA SER A 154 -1.44 -5.51 -25.64
C SER A 154 -2.15 -6.61 -24.85
N GLU A 155 -1.44 -7.29 -23.95
CA GLU A 155 -1.95 -8.35 -23.06
C GLU A 155 -2.76 -7.79 -21.88
N LEU A 156 -2.34 -6.71 -21.22
CA LEU A 156 -3.10 -6.17 -20.07
C LEU A 156 -4.44 -5.58 -20.51
N ARG A 157 -4.47 -4.94 -21.69
CA ARG A 157 -5.72 -4.43 -22.30
C ARG A 157 -6.67 -5.58 -22.64
N ARG A 158 -6.14 -6.68 -23.20
CA ARG A 158 -6.90 -7.92 -23.45
C ARG A 158 -7.49 -8.52 -22.17
N VAL A 159 -6.74 -8.52 -21.08
CA VAL A 159 -7.22 -9.05 -19.78
C VAL A 159 -8.30 -8.15 -19.19
N LEU A 160 -8.14 -6.82 -19.26
CA LEU A 160 -9.15 -5.88 -18.78
C LEU A 160 -10.43 -5.89 -19.62
N ASP A 161 -10.31 -6.01 -20.95
CA ASP A 161 -11.45 -6.13 -21.87
C ASP A 161 -12.20 -7.47 -21.67
N ALA A 162 -11.48 -8.56 -21.35
CA ALA A 162 -12.09 -9.86 -21.03
C ALA A 162 -12.78 -9.90 -19.65
N ILE A 163 -12.44 -8.98 -18.74
CA ILE A 163 -13.11 -8.81 -17.44
C ILE A 163 -14.34 -7.89 -17.56
N ALA A 164 -14.37 -7.04 -18.58
CA ALA A 164 -15.45 -6.08 -18.83
C ALA A 164 -16.58 -6.62 -19.75
N ALA A 165 -16.41 -7.81 -20.33
CA ALA A 165 -17.42 -8.55 -21.09
C ALA A 165 -18.15 -9.57 -20.22
#